data_AF-A0A928L5S6-F1
#
_entry.id   AF-A0A928L5S6-F1
#
_cell.length_a   1.000
_cell.length_b   1.000
_cell.length_c   1.000
_cell.angle_alpha   90.00
_cell.angle_beta   90.00
_cell.angle_gamma   90.00
#
_symmetry.space_group_name_H-M   'P 1'
#
loop_
_entity.id
_entity.type
_entity.pdbx_description
1 polymer ?
#
loop_
_entity_poly.entity_id
_entity_poly.type
_entity_poly.pdbx_seq_one_letter_code
_entity_poly.pdbx_strand_id
1 'polypeptide(L)'
;MKTKKTFKRIAITATAAIIASCAIVPIASTSSLAAEINITNSQSDHTYEAYQIFAGTLSSDKTKLSSITWGTGVKTNGNLMTDIKGISQFASCQTAADVAEKLGENNANKAVVDAFLTVISGYLSDSPTGSTNVQADGKYTISGLPDGYYFIKDKDDSLDDKESKTYTDYIVEVIGTKTINVKSGLPTFTKTVGDVNDSDGTSADGQTSADYDIGDSVPFHLEATVDSELANYTSYQFTIHDTLAPGLTIEEASIVVKCGSTALSKGTDYNVNLSTSDSDTFDIVFPNLKNVAAVTAGSTITVDYTAKLGSNAVIGGTGNPNTAYLEYSNNPNDLSKTGKTPENIVKVYTYDLIIDKIKASDSSALAGAEFKLEKKVGGSWTTVQTAVKINGNATFTFDGIDDGLYKLTETTIPDGYNGIDPICFKVEAAHDENGVTSLSATQTEEDGSAFSGTALSFACSPNAGTIEADIKNQAGSELPSTGSIGTTPFYVGGGILVAAAGVYIIVRKRMKNNDNEK
;
A
#
# COMPACT_ATOMS: atom_id res chain seq x y z
N MET A 1 -78.81 6.37 -7.80
CA MET A 1 -79.17 7.72 -7.34
C MET A 1 -78.51 8.75 -8.28
N LYS A 2 -79.26 9.73 -8.82
CA LYS A 2 -78.83 11.00 -9.48
C LYS A 2 -77.50 11.02 -10.30
N THR A 3 -77.56 10.89 -11.64
CA THR A 3 -77.46 11.99 -12.66
C THR A 3 -76.09 12.66 -12.83
N LYS A 4 -75.37 12.43 -13.95
CA LYS A 4 -75.41 13.22 -15.23
C LYS A 4 -75.07 14.73 -15.08
N LYS A 5 -73.92 15.17 -15.61
CA LYS A 5 -73.82 15.96 -16.86
C LYS A 5 -72.38 16.37 -17.27
N THR A 6 -72.24 16.63 -18.57
CA THR A 6 -71.04 16.99 -19.35
C THR A 6 -70.90 18.50 -19.61
N PHE A 7 -69.79 18.88 -20.27
CA PHE A 7 -69.54 20.09 -21.08
C PHE A 7 -69.13 21.42 -20.41
N LYS A 8 -67.98 21.95 -20.84
CA LYS A 8 -67.93 22.98 -21.91
C LYS A 8 -66.54 23.12 -22.57
N ARG A 9 -66.52 23.45 -23.86
CA ARG A 9 -65.36 23.90 -24.67
C ARG A 9 -65.60 25.36 -25.10
N ILE A 10 -64.56 26.21 -25.11
CA ILE A 10 -64.39 27.43 -25.94
C ILE A 10 -62.86 27.56 -26.17
N ALA A 11 -62.23 27.72 -27.35
CA ALA A 11 -62.65 27.95 -28.75
C ALA A 11 -62.66 29.41 -29.28
N ILE A 12 -61.46 29.93 -29.56
CA ILE A 12 -61.05 30.78 -30.72
C ILE A 12 -61.81 32.10 -31.01
N THR A 13 -61.05 33.20 -31.09
CA THR A 13 -61.25 34.23 -32.14
C THR A 13 -59.90 34.82 -32.58
N ALA A 14 -59.73 35.04 -33.89
CA ALA A 14 -58.59 35.73 -34.51
C ALA A 14 -59.08 36.99 -35.24
N THR A 15 -58.19 37.95 -35.53
CA THR A 15 -58.27 38.84 -36.73
C THR A 15 -56.88 39.43 -37.01
N ALA A 16 -56.55 39.67 -38.28
CA ALA A 16 -55.25 40.15 -38.76
C ALA A 16 -55.33 41.53 -39.42
N ALA A 17 -54.18 42.16 -39.68
CA ALA A 17 -54.04 43.22 -40.69
C ALA A 17 -52.64 43.19 -41.34
N ILE A 18 -52.61 43.28 -42.66
CA ILE A 18 -51.43 43.42 -43.55
C ILE A 18 -51.66 44.80 -44.23
N ILE A 19 -50.70 45.71 -44.41
CA ILE A 19 -49.73 45.84 -45.53
C ILE A 19 -48.96 47.15 -45.29
N ALA A 20 -47.63 47.17 -45.47
CA ALA A 20 -46.87 48.28 -46.10
C ALA A 20 -45.41 47.87 -46.31
N SER A 21 -44.97 47.84 -47.56
CA SER A 21 -43.61 47.48 -47.96
C SER A 21 -42.60 48.60 -47.74
N CYS A 22 -41.57 48.36 -46.93
CA CYS A 22 -40.27 49.04 -47.03
C CYS A 22 -39.19 47.99 -47.32
N ALA A 23 -38.48 48.16 -48.43
CA ALA A 23 -37.39 47.28 -48.80
C ALA A 23 -36.17 47.52 -47.90
N ILE A 24 -35.97 46.64 -46.93
CA ILE A 24 -34.67 46.42 -46.31
C ILE A 24 -34.33 44.98 -46.66
N VAL A 25 -33.33 44.79 -47.51
CA VAL A 25 -32.69 43.48 -47.65
C VAL A 25 -32.15 43.14 -46.26
N PRO A 26 -32.60 42.07 -45.59
CA PRO A 26 -31.83 41.58 -44.47
C PRO A 26 -30.51 41.12 -45.09
N ILE A 27 -29.46 41.91 -44.89
CA ILE A 27 -28.11 41.37 -44.88
C ILE A 27 -28.18 40.33 -43.77
N ALA A 28 -28.36 39.07 -44.19
CA ALA A 28 -28.06 37.96 -43.34
C ALA A 28 -26.56 38.09 -43.09
N SER A 29 -26.22 38.74 -41.98
CA SER A 29 -25.00 38.47 -41.27
C SER A 29 -25.08 37.00 -40.94
N THR A 30 -24.56 36.19 -41.86
CA THR A 30 -24.19 34.81 -41.61
C THR A 30 -23.09 34.89 -40.58
N SER A 31 -23.50 34.99 -39.31
CA SER A 31 -22.71 34.51 -38.20
C SER A 31 -22.49 33.03 -38.48
N SER A 32 -21.43 32.73 -39.25
CA SER A 32 -20.82 31.42 -39.24
C SER A 32 -20.60 31.11 -37.77
N LEU A 33 -21.24 30.04 -37.28
CA LEU A 33 -20.97 29.54 -35.94
C LEU A 33 -19.46 29.38 -35.86
N ALA A 34 -18.84 30.18 -34.99
CA ALA A 34 -17.39 30.25 -34.88
C ALA A 34 -16.89 28.84 -34.59
N ALA A 35 -15.86 28.42 -35.32
CA ALA A 35 -15.60 27.01 -35.44
C ALA A 35 -14.99 26.45 -34.15
N GLU A 36 -15.18 25.14 -33.96
CA GLU A 36 -14.90 24.47 -32.70
C GLU A 36 -14.06 23.23 -32.92
N ILE A 37 -13.14 22.99 -31.99
CA ILE A 37 -12.36 21.77 -31.85
C ILE A 37 -12.92 21.00 -30.65
N ASN A 38 -13.27 19.73 -30.84
CA ASN A 38 -13.69 18.84 -29.76
C ASN A 38 -12.62 17.76 -29.55
N ILE A 39 -12.18 17.60 -28.32
CA ILE A 39 -11.11 16.67 -27.91
C ILE A 39 -11.75 15.68 -26.94
N THR A 40 -11.90 14.43 -27.34
CA THR A 40 -12.43 13.36 -26.49
C THR A 40 -11.30 12.85 -25.60
N ASN A 41 -11.29 13.26 -24.34
CA ASN A 41 -10.44 12.73 -23.27
C ASN A 41 -11.32 12.53 -22.02
N SER A 42 -11.33 11.32 -21.47
CA SER A 42 -12.04 10.98 -20.23
C SER A 42 -11.28 11.35 -18.96
N GLN A 43 -9.98 11.65 -19.03
CA GLN A 43 -9.21 12.18 -17.91
C GLN A 43 -9.56 13.66 -17.65
N SER A 44 -9.77 14.01 -16.38
CA SER A 44 -9.94 15.39 -15.91
C SER A 44 -8.61 16.16 -15.83
N ASP A 45 -8.68 17.43 -15.43
CA ASP A 45 -7.55 18.32 -15.09
C ASP A 45 -6.67 18.81 -16.25
N HIS A 46 -6.79 18.22 -17.44
CA HIS A 46 -6.18 18.75 -18.67
C HIS A 46 -6.58 20.20 -18.95
N THR A 47 -5.64 20.97 -19.48
CA THR A 47 -5.88 22.30 -20.06
C THR A 47 -5.36 22.30 -21.48
N TYR A 48 -6.25 22.24 -22.48
CA TYR A 48 -5.86 22.25 -23.88
C TYR A 48 -5.70 23.66 -24.40
N GLU A 49 -4.66 23.86 -25.20
CA GLU A 49 -4.34 25.09 -25.91
C GLU A 49 -4.25 24.81 -27.42
N ALA A 50 -4.92 25.64 -28.22
CA ALA A 50 -4.96 25.53 -29.67
C ALA A 50 -4.33 26.76 -30.32
N TYR A 51 -3.35 26.52 -31.20
CA TYR A 51 -2.55 27.51 -31.90
C TYR A 51 -2.79 27.40 -33.40
N GLN A 52 -3.30 28.46 -34.03
CA GLN A 52 -3.48 28.51 -35.49
C GLN A 52 -2.12 28.55 -36.18
N ILE A 53 -1.66 27.42 -36.71
CA ILE A 53 -0.38 27.32 -37.43
C ILE A 53 -0.52 27.74 -38.90
N PHE A 54 -1.64 27.41 -39.55
CA PHE A 54 -1.97 27.95 -40.87
C PHE A 54 -3.32 28.66 -40.85
N ALA A 55 -3.35 29.88 -41.39
CA ALA A 55 -4.57 30.61 -41.71
C ALA A 55 -4.89 30.46 -43.20
N GLY A 56 -6.16 30.65 -43.57
CA GLY A 56 -6.60 30.62 -44.96
C GLY A 56 -8.13 30.62 -45.08
N THR A 57 -8.63 30.39 -46.29
CA THR A 57 -10.07 30.28 -46.56
C THR A 57 -10.49 28.81 -46.58
N LEU A 58 -11.40 28.44 -45.69
CA LEU A 58 -11.93 27.07 -45.59
C LEU A 58 -12.90 26.77 -46.75
N SER A 59 -12.82 25.56 -47.30
CA SER A 59 -13.77 25.07 -48.32
C SER A 59 -15.18 24.90 -47.75
N SER A 60 -16.20 24.97 -48.60
CA SER A 60 -17.60 24.84 -48.17
C SER A 60 -17.95 23.50 -47.53
N ASP A 61 -17.16 22.44 -47.80
CA ASP A 61 -17.27 21.13 -47.17
C ASP A 61 -16.45 21.00 -45.86
N LYS A 62 -15.73 22.06 -45.46
CA LYS A 62 -14.85 22.14 -44.29
C LYS A 62 -13.68 21.14 -44.27
N THR A 63 -13.22 20.67 -45.44
CA THR A 63 -12.13 19.68 -45.54
C THR A 63 -10.78 20.25 -45.98
N LYS A 64 -10.74 21.44 -46.62
CA LYS A 64 -9.54 22.00 -47.26
C LYS A 64 -9.37 23.47 -46.92
N LEU A 65 -8.12 23.88 -46.72
CA LEU A 65 -7.72 25.27 -46.58
C LEU A 65 -7.12 25.77 -47.90
N SER A 66 -7.45 26.99 -48.29
CA SER A 66 -6.94 27.65 -49.50
C SER A 66 -6.36 29.03 -49.15
N SER A 67 -5.56 29.63 -50.04
CA SER A 67 -4.88 30.91 -49.78
C SER A 67 -4.04 30.88 -48.50
N ILE A 68 -3.28 29.80 -48.30
CA ILE A 68 -2.60 29.47 -47.04
C ILE A 68 -1.51 30.50 -46.69
N THR A 69 -1.59 31.05 -45.49
CA THR A 69 -0.54 31.84 -44.84
C THR A 69 -0.20 31.23 -43.48
N TRP A 70 0.90 31.67 -42.87
CA TRP A 70 1.11 31.43 -41.44
C TRP A 70 -0.07 32.02 -40.64
N GLY A 71 -0.52 31.28 -39.63
CA GLY A 71 -1.55 31.74 -38.69
C GLY A 71 -0.97 32.60 -37.58
N THR A 72 -1.84 33.13 -36.72
CA THR A 72 -1.42 33.97 -35.58
C THR A 72 -0.86 33.17 -34.40
N GLY A 73 -1.02 31.85 -34.39
CA GLY A 73 -0.53 30.94 -33.36
C GLY A 73 0.97 30.67 -33.41
N VAL A 74 1.72 31.29 -34.34
CA VAL A 74 3.16 31.03 -34.56
C VAL A 74 3.99 32.30 -34.72
N LYS A 75 5.20 32.26 -34.17
CA LYS A 75 6.23 33.32 -34.21
C LYS A 75 6.98 33.27 -35.54
N THR A 76 6.46 33.98 -36.54
CA THR A 76 7.03 34.06 -37.90
C THR A 76 8.26 34.96 -38.03
N ASN A 77 8.62 35.69 -36.97
CA ASN A 77 9.77 36.59 -36.90
C ASN A 77 11.09 35.91 -36.48
N GLY A 78 11.07 34.59 -36.22
CA GLY A 78 12.25 33.79 -35.90
C GLY A 78 12.79 32.95 -37.07
N ASN A 79 13.65 31.96 -36.76
CA ASN A 79 14.25 31.05 -37.75
C ASN A 79 13.29 29.94 -38.24
N LEU A 80 11.99 30.02 -37.96
CA LEU A 80 10.97 29.00 -38.24
C LEU A 80 11.13 28.31 -39.61
N MET A 81 11.25 29.09 -40.70
CA MET A 81 11.38 28.52 -42.04
C MET A 81 12.74 27.86 -42.28
N THR A 82 13.80 28.32 -41.63
CA THR A 82 15.14 27.69 -41.68
C THR A 82 15.12 26.34 -40.98
N ASP A 83 14.49 26.26 -39.82
CA ASP A 83 14.44 25.04 -39.01
C ASP A 83 13.52 23.98 -39.66
N ILE A 84 12.37 24.41 -40.21
CA ILE A 84 11.52 23.55 -41.05
C ILE A 84 12.30 23.01 -42.25
N LYS A 85 13.09 23.84 -42.95
CA LYS A 85 13.95 23.41 -44.06
C LYS A 85 15.05 22.43 -43.65
N GLY A 86 15.38 22.33 -42.36
CA GLY A 86 16.26 21.30 -41.82
C GLY A 86 15.66 19.89 -41.93
N ILE A 87 14.33 19.77 -41.98
CA ILE A 87 13.62 18.52 -42.25
C ILE A 87 13.68 18.27 -43.77
N SER A 88 14.28 17.14 -44.18
CA SER A 88 14.65 16.91 -45.59
C SER A 88 13.50 17.02 -46.61
N GLN A 89 12.27 16.67 -46.20
CA GLN A 89 11.06 16.72 -47.00
C GLN A 89 10.57 18.16 -47.28
N PHE A 90 11.01 19.13 -46.47
CA PHE A 90 10.60 20.54 -46.53
C PHE A 90 11.71 21.47 -47.02
N ALA A 91 12.90 20.95 -47.35
CA ALA A 91 14.08 21.74 -47.72
C ALA A 91 13.86 22.72 -48.90
N SER A 92 12.92 22.42 -49.80
CA SER A 92 12.56 23.29 -50.93
C SER A 92 11.47 24.33 -50.65
N CYS A 93 10.73 24.22 -49.55
CA CYS A 93 9.61 25.11 -49.22
C CYS A 93 10.09 26.56 -49.04
N GLN A 94 9.37 27.55 -49.57
CA GLN A 94 9.65 28.98 -49.37
C GLN A 94 8.52 29.71 -48.64
N THR A 95 7.29 29.18 -48.72
CA THR A 95 6.07 29.77 -48.16
C THR A 95 5.37 28.83 -47.19
N ALA A 96 4.43 29.36 -46.40
CA ALA A 96 3.54 28.55 -45.55
C ALA A 96 2.70 27.55 -46.38
N ALA A 97 2.33 27.92 -47.60
CA ALA A 97 1.59 27.04 -48.51
C ALA A 97 2.43 25.84 -48.94
N ASP A 98 3.71 26.05 -49.27
CA ASP A 98 4.63 24.96 -49.65
C ASP A 98 4.85 24.00 -48.47
N VAL A 99 4.91 24.50 -47.24
CA VAL A 99 5.02 23.68 -46.02
C VAL A 99 3.74 22.87 -45.81
N ALA A 100 2.56 23.50 -45.96
CA ALA A 100 1.28 22.81 -45.83
C ALA A 100 1.09 21.73 -46.91
N GLU A 101 1.55 21.97 -48.15
CA GLU A 101 1.58 20.98 -49.23
C GLU A 101 2.48 19.79 -48.87
N LYS A 102 3.73 20.04 -48.41
CA LYS A 102 4.64 18.97 -48.01
C LYS A 102 4.20 18.20 -46.77
N LEU A 103 3.54 18.85 -45.81
CA LEU A 103 2.90 18.16 -44.69
C LEU A 103 1.75 17.27 -45.17
N GLY A 104 0.95 17.75 -46.14
CA GLY A 104 -0.11 16.97 -46.78
C GLY A 104 0.41 15.74 -47.55
N GLU A 105 1.49 15.89 -48.32
CA GLU A 105 2.17 14.77 -49.01
C GLU A 105 2.71 13.71 -48.04
N ASN A 106 3.14 14.11 -46.85
CA ASN A 106 3.77 13.26 -45.85
C ASN A 106 2.84 12.89 -44.68
N ASN A 107 1.52 13.11 -44.80
CA ASN A 107 0.58 12.96 -43.69
C ASN A 107 0.50 11.53 -43.09
N ALA A 108 0.86 10.51 -43.86
CA ALA A 108 0.94 9.12 -43.42
C ALA A 108 2.32 8.72 -42.85
N ASN A 109 3.31 9.60 -42.90
CA ASN A 109 4.67 9.35 -42.43
C ASN A 109 4.88 10.00 -41.04
N LYS A 110 4.56 9.26 -39.96
CA LYS A 110 4.60 9.77 -38.58
C LYS A 110 5.92 10.48 -38.27
N ALA A 111 7.07 9.91 -38.64
CA ALA A 111 8.38 10.50 -38.36
C ALA A 111 8.59 11.89 -38.99
N VAL A 112 8.01 12.16 -40.17
CA VAL A 112 8.08 13.48 -40.83
C VAL A 112 7.08 14.47 -40.22
N VAL A 113 5.90 13.98 -39.84
CA VAL A 113 4.89 14.77 -39.13
C VAL A 113 5.42 15.16 -37.74
N ASP A 114 5.89 14.20 -36.95
CA ASP A 114 6.48 14.40 -35.62
C ASP A 114 7.64 15.41 -35.68
N ALA A 115 8.57 15.27 -36.63
CA ALA A 115 9.66 16.24 -36.80
C ALA A 115 9.15 17.67 -37.09
N PHE A 116 8.09 17.82 -37.89
CA PHE A 116 7.44 19.11 -38.09
C PHE A 116 6.75 19.62 -36.81
N LEU A 117 6.10 18.75 -36.04
CA LEU A 117 5.45 19.09 -34.78
C LEU A 117 6.46 19.52 -33.70
N THR A 118 7.61 18.85 -33.60
CA THR A 118 8.73 19.24 -32.72
C THR A 118 9.32 20.58 -33.11
N VAL A 119 9.45 20.88 -34.40
CA VAL A 119 9.92 22.21 -34.84
C VAL A 119 8.87 23.28 -34.55
N ILE A 120 7.62 23.08 -34.95
CA ILE A 120 6.58 24.13 -34.81
C ILE A 120 6.24 24.41 -33.34
N SER A 121 6.38 23.45 -32.43
CA SER A 121 6.13 23.64 -30.99
C SER A 121 7.10 24.64 -30.36
N GLY A 122 8.36 24.68 -30.81
CA GLY A 122 9.35 25.69 -30.42
C GLY A 122 9.07 27.11 -30.94
N TYR A 123 8.12 27.26 -31.88
CA TYR A 123 7.75 28.53 -32.51
C TYR A 123 6.32 28.98 -32.22
N LEU A 124 5.62 28.39 -31.25
CA LEU A 124 4.28 28.83 -30.86
C LEU A 124 4.27 30.26 -30.30
N SER A 125 3.18 31.00 -30.53
CA SER A 125 2.95 32.32 -29.94
C SER A 125 2.87 32.27 -28.41
N ASP A 126 3.13 33.39 -27.72
CA ASP A 126 3.07 33.45 -26.24
C ASP A 126 1.63 33.38 -25.69
N SER A 127 0.63 33.36 -26.58
CA SER A 127 -0.77 33.15 -26.24
C SER A 127 -1.40 32.25 -27.28
N PRO A 128 -2.21 31.25 -26.89
CA PRO A 128 -2.93 30.40 -27.84
C PRO A 128 -4.04 31.18 -28.54
N THR A 129 -4.48 30.67 -29.69
CA THR A 129 -5.66 31.19 -30.41
C THR A 129 -6.96 30.87 -29.67
N GLY A 130 -6.98 29.78 -28.88
CA GLY A 130 -8.04 29.46 -27.93
C GLY A 130 -7.59 28.40 -26.94
N SER A 131 -8.25 28.28 -25.80
CA SER A 131 -7.94 27.30 -24.75
C SER A 131 -9.19 26.85 -24.01
N THR A 132 -9.10 25.69 -23.35
CA THR A 132 -10.14 25.19 -22.44
C THR A 132 -9.54 24.27 -21.38
N ASN A 133 -10.05 24.36 -20.16
CA ASN A 133 -9.80 23.41 -19.07
C ASN A 133 -11.11 22.73 -18.59
N VAL A 134 -12.21 22.94 -19.33
CA VAL A 134 -13.53 22.42 -18.95
C VAL A 134 -13.77 21.09 -19.65
N GLN A 135 -13.81 20.03 -18.86
CA GLN A 135 -14.28 18.71 -19.30
C GLN A 135 -15.80 18.61 -19.12
N ALA A 136 -16.51 18.19 -20.15
CA ALA A 136 -17.92 17.81 -20.08
C ALA A 136 -18.15 16.55 -20.91
N ASP A 137 -18.85 15.55 -20.35
CA ASP A 137 -19.17 14.28 -21.01
C ASP A 137 -17.97 13.59 -21.70
N GLY A 138 -16.81 13.61 -21.05
CA GLY A 138 -15.56 13.05 -21.58
C GLY A 138 -14.95 13.84 -22.75
N LYS A 139 -15.28 15.14 -22.88
CA LYS A 139 -14.79 16.02 -23.94
C LYS A 139 -14.36 17.38 -23.42
N TYR A 140 -13.38 17.94 -24.11
CA TYR A 140 -12.94 19.32 -24.01
C TYR A 140 -13.28 20.04 -25.32
N THR A 141 -13.95 21.18 -25.26
CA THR A 141 -14.32 21.97 -26.44
C THR A 141 -13.64 23.33 -26.42
N ILE A 142 -12.92 23.66 -27.49
CA ILE A 142 -12.37 24.99 -27.75
C ILE A 142 -13.20 25.62 -28.86
N SER A 143 -14.03 26.60 -28.49
CA SER A 143 -14.91 27.34 -29.39
C SER A 143 -14.32 28.69 -29.81
N GLY A 144 -14.91 29.33 -30.81
CA GLY A 144 -14.55 30.71 -31.18
C GLY A 144 -13.35 30.82 -32.14
N LEU A 145 -12.91 29.72 -32.71
CA LEU A 145 -11.68 29.67 -33.52
C LEU A 145 -11.94 30.14 -34.97
N PRO A 146 -11.05 30.95 -35.57
CA PRO A 146 -11.10 31.27 -36.99
C PRO A 146 -10.75 30.08 -37.89
N ASP A 147 -11.04 30.19 -39.19
CA ASP A 147 -10.70 29.18 -40.19
C ASP A 147 -9.18 28.94 -40.25
N GLY A 148 -8.74 27.68 -40.18
CA GLY A 148 -7.32 27.35 -40.23
C GLY A 148 -6.97 25.89 -39.94
N TYR A 149 -5.66 25.65 -39.88
CA TYR A 149 -5.05 24.42 -39.39
C TYR A 149 -4.38 24.69 -38.05
N TYR A 150 -4.63 23.84 -37.07
CA TYR A 150 -4.31 24.10 -35.67
C TYR A 150 -3.37 23.05 -35.11
N PHE A 151 -2.36 23.50 -34.37
CA PHE A 151 -1.58 22.69 -33.43
C PHE A 151 -2.26 22.76 -32.07
N ILE A 152 -2.47 21.62 -31.43
CA ILE A 152 -3.14 21.52 -30.14
C ILE A 152 -2.26 20.69 -29.21
N LYS A 153 -2.07 21.19 -27.98
CA LYS A 153 -1.33 20.52 -26.91
C LYS A 153 -2.07 20.65 -25.60
N ASP A 154 -1.76 19.78 -24.65
CA ASP A 154 -1.89 20.13 -23.24
C ASP A 154 -0.94 21.29 -22.92
N LYS A 155 -1.41 22.24 -22.13
CA LYS A 155 -0.62 23.38 -21.65
C LYS A 155 0.56 22.88 -20.82
N ASP A 156 1.72 23.50 -21.00
CA ASP A 156 2.92 23.18 -20.20
C ASP A 156 2.62 23.30 -18.70
N ASP A 157 3.19 22.37 -17.93
CA ASP A 157 3.07 22.25 -16.49
C ASP A 157 1.63 22.12 -15.92
N SER A 158 0.60 21.93 -16.78
CA SER A 158 -0.80 21.88 -16.32
C SER A 158 -1.20 20.60 -15.58
N LEU A 159 -0.41 19.54 -15.72
CA LEU A 159 -0.58 18.25 -15.03
C LEU A 159 0.56 17.98 -14.02
N ASP A 160 1.43 18.96 -13.76
CA ASP A 160 2.42 18.85 -12.69
C ASP A 160 1.72 18.66 -11.33
N ASP A 161 2.34 17.87 -10.46
CA ASP A 161 1.80 17.41 -9.16
C ASP A 161 0.43 16.70 -9.23
N LYS A 162 -0.02 16.24 -10.42
CA LYS A 162 -1.24 15.45 -10.58
C LYS A 162 -0.94 13.97 -10.68
N GLU A 163 -1.43 13.21 -9.71
CA GLU A 163 -1.33 11.75 -9.70
C GLU A 163 -2.21 11.11 -10.80
N SER A 164 -1.72 10.01 -11.38
CA SER A 164 -2.41 9.25 -12.44
C SER A 164 -2.86 10.11 -13.64
N LYS A 165 -1.93 10.89 -14.20
CA LYS A 165 -2.13 11.72 -15.40
C LYS A 165 -1.01 11.53 -16.42
N THR A 166 -1.35 11.71 -17.68
CA THR A 166 -0.42 11.74 -18.83
C THR A 166 -0.77 12.92 -19.73
N TYR A 167 0.22 13.69 -20.17
CA TYR A 167 0.05 14.67 -21.24
C TYR A 167 -0.22 13.96 -22.57
N THR A 168 -1.01 14.60 -23.43
CA THR A 168 -1.29 14.08 -24.78
C THR A 168 -0.11 14.35 -25.73
N ASP A 169 0.16 13.42 -26.67
CA ASP A 169 1.01 13.68 -27.85
C ASP A 169 0.43 14.87 -28.66
N TYR A 170 1.27 15.56 -29.43
CA TYR A 170 0.85 16.73 -30.20
C TYR A 170 -0.20 16.38 -31.26
N ILE A 171 -1.26 17.19 -31.33
CA ILE A 171 -2.39 16.99 -32.23
C ILE A 171 -2.39 18.09 -33.30
N VAL A 172 -2.71 17.75 -34.55
CA VAL A 172 -2.99 18.73 -35.60
C VAL A 172 -4.28 18.45 -36.36
N GLU A 173 -5.08 19.48 -36.64
CA GLU A 173 -6.38 19.33 -37.30
C GLU A 173 -6.79 20.54 -38.17
N VAL A 174 -7.45 20.28 -39.31
CA VAL A 174 -8.14 21.28 -40.14
C VAL A 174 -9.48 21.55 -39.49
N ILE A 175 -9.71 22.81 -39.10
CA ILE A 175 -10.94 23.19 -38.43
C ILE A 175 -12.15 22.98 -39.35
N GLY A 176 -13.09 22.17 -38.85
CA GLY A 176 -14.27 21.76 -39.60
C GLY A 176 -15.35 21.09 -38.75
N THR A 177 -15.50 21.49 -37.49
CA THR A 177 -16.36 20.82 -36.48
C THR A 177 -16.04 19.32 -36.39
N LYS A 178 -14.80 19.01 -35.97
CA LYS A 178 -14.31 17.64 -35.83
C LYS A 178 -14.15 17.24 -34.36
N THR A 179 -14.14 15.93 -34.13
CA THR A 179 -13.82 15.31 -32.84
C THR A 179 -12.50 14.57 -32.99
N ILE A 180 -11.47 15.00 -32.26
CA ILE A 180 -10.23 14.26 -32.07
C ILE A 180 -10.47 13.28 -30.94
N ASN A 181 -10.13 12.00 -31.13
CA ASN A 181 -10.05 11.05 -30.03
C ASN A 181 -8.61 10.99 -29.59
N VAL A 182 -8.30 11.60 -28.45
CA VAL A 182 -6.97 11.42 -27.87
C VAL A 182 -6.97 10.10 -27.13
N LYS A 183 -5.87 9.36 -27.28
CA LYS A 183 -5.64 8.18 -26.47
C LYS A 183 -4.62 8.57 -25.41
N SER A 184 -5.02 8.39 -24.17
CA SER A 184 -4.17 8.55 -23.00
C SER A 184 -4.24 7.22 -22.25
N GLY A 185 -3.19 6.42 -22.40
CA GLY A 185 -3.01 5.29 -21.51
C GLY A 185 -2.59 5.78 -20.14
N LEU A 186 -2.91 5.02 -19.11
CA LEU A 186 -2.39 5.25 -17.77
C LEU A 186 -1.79 3.94 -17.27
N PRO A 187 -0.58 3.96 -16.70
CA PRO A 187 -0.14 2.86 -15.88
C PRO A 187 -1.00 2.80 -14.61
N THR A 188 -1.24 1.58 -14.15
CA THR A 188 -1.84 1.28 -12.83
C THR A 188 -0.78 0.68 -11.94
N PHE A 189 -0.93 0.83 -10.62
CA PHE A 189 -0.02 0.26 -9.64
C PHE A 189 -0.79 -0.33 -8.47
N THR A 190 -0.39 -1.50 -7.99
CA THR A 190 -0.90 -2.16 -6.78
C THR A 190 0.24 -2.83 -6.02
N LYS A 191 0.09 -2.90 -4.70
CA LYS A 191 0.96 -3.60 -3.76
C LYS A 191 0.09 -4.49 -2.88
N THR A 192 0.57 -5.71 -2.63
CA THR A 192 -0.08 -6.67 -1.76
C THR A 192 0.96 -7.37 -0.89
N VAL A 193 0.51 -7.91 0.24
CA VAL A 193 1.29 -8.77 1.13
C VAL A 193 0.68 -10.18 1.10
N GLY A 194 1.52 -11.20 1.21
CA GLY A 194 1.07 -12.58 1.46
C GLY A 194 0.97 -12.84 2.96
N ASP A 195 -0.07 -13.57 3.35
CA ASP A 195 -0.42 -13.87 4.74
C ASP A 195 -0.33 -15.39 4.97
N VAL A 196 0.31 -15.86 6.04
CA VAL A 196 0.64 -17.29 6.23
C VAL A 196 0.58 -17.70 7.70
N ASN A 197 -0.42 -18.51 8.08
CA ASN A 197 -0.43 -19.18 9.36
C ASN A 197 0.42 -20.46 9.30
N ASP A 198 1.55 -20.48 10.01
CA ASP A 198 2.49 -21.62 9.99
C ASP A 198 1.98 -22.89 10.70
N SER A 199 0.93 -22.75 11.50
CA SER A 199 0.49 -23.74 12.49
C SER A 199 -0.57 -24.67 11.92
N ASP A 200 -1.42 -24.17 11.01
CA ASP A 200 -2.29 -24.99 10.16
C ASP A 200 -1.89 -25.01 8.67
N GLY A 201 -0.97 -24.13 8.26
CA GLY A 201 -0.46 -24.04 6.90
C GLY A 201 -1.43 -23.35 5.93
N THR A 202 -2.41 -22.61 6.44
CA THR A 202 -3.24 -21.73 5.60
C THR A 202 -2.43 -20.52 5.12
N SER A 203 -2.70 -20.09 3.89
CA SER A 203 -2.02 -18.94 3.29
C SER A 203 -2.96 -18.18 2.36
N ALA A 204 -2.89 -16.86 2.38
CA ALA A 204 -3.65 -15.98 1.50
C ALA A 204 -2.71 -14.97 0.82
N ASP A 205 -2.57 -15.08 -0.51
CA ASP A 205 -1.90 -14.06 -1.30
C ASP A 205 -2.81 -12.85 -1.53
N GLY A 206 -2.24 -11.70 -1.90
CA GLY A 206 -3.01 -10.57 -2.39
C GLY A 206 -3.69 -9.71 -1.32
N GLN A 207 -3.25 -9.79 -0.06
CA GLN A 207 -3.87 -9.09 1.07
C GLN A 207 -3.38 -7.63 1.20
N THR A 208 -4.14 -6.80 1.92
CA THR A 208 -3.73 -5.46 2.34
C THR A 208 -3.01 -5.44 3.70
N SER A 209 -3.08 -6.55 4.44
CA SER A 209 -2.38 -6.75 5.70
C SER A 209 -2.14 -8.24 5.98
N ALA A 210 -1.16 -8.52 6.84
CA ALA A 210 -0.81 -9.84 7.35
C ALA A 210 -0.22 -9.71 8.77
N ASP A 211 -0.11 -10.80 9.52
CA ASP A 211 0.71 -10.89 10.73
C ASP A 211 1.81 -11.96 10.59
N TYR A 212 2.93 -11.75 11.29
CA TYR A 212 4.11 -12.63 11.22
C TYR A 212 4.89 -12.60 12.54
N ASP A 213 5.57 -13.70 12.85
CA ASP A 213 6.57 -13.76 13.93
C ASP A 213 7.76 -12.82 13.64
N ILE A 214 8.31 -12.19 14.70
CA ILE A 214 9.59 -11.50 14.62
C ILE A 214 10.70 -12.51 14.29
N GLY A 215 11.32 -12.31 13.13
CA GLY A 215 12.31 -13.21 12.56
C GLY A 215 11.91 -13.74 11.18
N ASP A 216 10.63 -13.69 10.81
CA ASP A 216 10.16 -14.24 9.54
C ASP A 216 10.37 -13.33 8.33
N SER A 217 10.32 -13.94 7.15
CA SER A 217 10.47 -13.28 5.85
C SER A 217 9.08 -13.03 5.24
N VAL A 218 8.61 -11.80 5.33
CA VAL A 218 7.29 -11.38 4.84
C VAL A 218 7.31 -11.24 3.31
N PRO A 219 6.44 -11.93 2.55
CA PRO A 219 6.35 -11.82 1.10
C PRO A 219 5.50 -10.62 0.67
N PHE A 220 6.04 -9.83 -0.27
CA PHE A 220 5.36 -8.72 -0.91
C PHE A 220 5.32 -8.90 -2.43
N HIS A 221 4.23 -8.42 -3.03
CA HIS A 221 4.02 -8.46 -4.46
C HIS A 221 3.58 -7.08 -4.97
N LEU A 222 4.33 -6.52 -5.92
CA LEU A 222 4.00 -5.28 -6.63
C LEU A 222 3.58 -5.63 -8.06
N GLU A 223 2.47 -5.05 -8.53
CA GLU A 223 2.03 -5.14 -9.93
C GLU A 223 1.88 -3.75 -10.52
N ALA A 224 2.45 -3.55 -11.71
CA ALA A 224 2.42 -2.29 -12.43
C ALA A 224 2.09 -2.53 -13.92
N THR A 225 1.06 -1.87 -14.46
CA THR A 225 0.78 -1.93 -15.90
C THR A 225 1.54 -0.86 -16.67
N VAL A 226 1.97 -1.19 -17.89
CA VAL A 226 2.67 -0.29 -18.80
C VAL A 226 1.66 0.44 -19.67
N ASP A 227 1.85 1.74 -19.83
CA ASP A 227 1.02 2.61 -20.66
C ASP A 227 0.66 1.99 -22.03
N SER A 228 -0.63 1.95 -22.35
CA SER A 228 -1.16 1.43 -23.62
C SER A 228 -0.74 2.26 -24.84
N GLU A 229 -0.26 3.48 -24.61
CA GLU A 229 0.21 4.44 -25.61
C GLU A 229 1.74 4.65 -25.55
N LEU A 230 2.49 3.68 -24.97
CA LEU A 230 3.96 3.60 -24.97
C LEU A 230 4.62 3.88 -26.33
N ALA A 231 3.90 3.67 -27.45
CA ALA A 231 4.34 3.98 -28.80
C ALA A 231 4.59 5.48 -29.06
N ASN A 232 3.91 6.37 -28.34
CA ASN A 232 4.02 7.83 -28.49
C ASN A 232 5.31 8.38 -27.86
N TYR A 233 5.91 7.63 -26.94
CA TYR A 233 7.15 8.00 -26.25
C TYR A 233 8.36 7.47 -27.01
N THR A 234 9.42 8.28 -27.16
CA THR A 234 10.70 7.83 -27.75
C THR A 234 11.60 7.14 -26.72
N SER A 235 11.53 7.56 -25.46
CA SER A 235 12.08 6.90 -24.26
C SER A 235 11.01 6.89 -23.17
N TYR A 236 11.00 5.88 -22.31
CA TYR A 236 10.00 5.76 -21.23
C TYR A 236 10.68 5.38 -19.92
N GLN A 237 10.81 6.34 -19.00
CA GLN A 237 11.27 6.08 -17.64
C GLN A 237 10.16 5.38 -16.85
N PHE A 238 10.54 4.43 -16.00
CA PHE A 238 9.61 3.66 -15.17
C PHE A 238 10.36 3.21 -13.91
N THR A 239 9.97 3.74 -12.75
CA THR A 239 10.62 3.48 -11.47
C THR A 239 9.57 3.12 -10.44
N ILE A 240 9.71 1.94 -9.83
CA ILE A 240 8.88 1.56 -8.69
C ILE A 240 9.66 1.91 -7.42
N HIS A 241 9.08 2.80 -6.62
CA HIS A 241 9.61 3.29 -5.35
C HIS A 241 8.99 2.49 -4.20
N ASP A 242 9.79 2.08 -3.22
CA ASP A 242 9.33 1.24 -2.11
C ASP A 242 9.97 1.63 -0.76
N THR A 243 9.12 2.02 0.20
CA THR A 243 9.47 2.41 1.56
C THR A 243 8.95 1.38 2.57
N LEU A 244 9.88 0.64 3.18
CA LEU A 244 9.62 -0.27 4.28
C LEU A 244 9.67 0.48 5.63
N ALA A 245 8.76 0.18 6.55
CA ALA A 245 8.87 0.64 7.93
C ALA A 245 10.18 0.14 8.59
N PRO A 246 10.73 0.84 9.60
CA PRO A 246 11.99 0.46 10.24
C PRO A 246 12.05 -0.99 10.76
N GLY A 247 10.89 -1.56 11.13
CA GLY A 247 10.76 -2.95 11.58
C GLY A 247 10.91 -4.01 10.47
N LEU A 248 11.00 -3.62 9.20
CA LEU A 248 11.14 -4.51 8.05
C LEU A 248 12.50 -4.27 7.36
N THR A 249 13.25 -5.34 7.11
CA THR A 249 14.55 -5.28 6.41
C THR A 249 14.49 -6.02 5.08
N ILE A 250 14.66 -5.30 3.96
CA ILE A 250 14.64 -5.88 2.61
C ILE A 250 15.66 -7.01 2.45
N GLU A 251 15.22 -8.16 1.92
CA GLU A 251 16.10 -9.27 1.58
C GLU A 251 16.44 -9.19 0.08
N GLU A 252 17.42 -8.35 -0.30
CA GLU A 252 17.72 -8.00 -1.73
C GLU A 252 17.81 -9.22 -2.68
N ALA A 253 18.31 -10.36 -2.19
CA ALA A 253 18.45 -11.58 -2.99
C ALA A 253 17.12 -12.28 -3.34
N SER A 254 16.01 -11.89 -2.70
CA SER A 254 14.64 -12.38 -2.98
C SER A 254 13.98 -11.69 -4.17
N ILE A 255 14.48 -10.52 -4.61
CA ILE A 255 13.82 -9.67 -5.59
C ILE A 255 13.78 -10.36 -6.96
N VAL A 256 12.57 -10.72 -7.41
CA VAL A 256 12.28 -11.30 -8.72
C VAL A 256 11.39 -10.35 -9.50
N VAL A 257 11.88 -9.84 -10.63
CA VAL A 257 11.13 -8.95 -11.53
C VAL A 257 10.73 -9.70 -12.79
N LYS A 258 9.48 -9.57 -13.24
CA LYS A 258 8.96 -10.21 -14.46
C LYS A 258 8.18 -9.22 -15.33
N CYS A 259 8.15 -9.47 -16.63
CA CYS A 259 7.17 -8.93 -17.57
C CYS A 259 6.23 -10.06 -18.00
N GLY A 260 4.99 -10.05 -17.51
CA GLY A 260 4.10 -11.22 -17.57
C GLY A 260 4.78 -12.46 -16.96
N SER A 261 4.90 -13.53 -17.74
CA SER A 261 5.62 -14.76 -17.33
C SER A 261 7.13 -14.73 -17.57
N THR A 262 7.69 -13.68 -18.18
CA THR A 262 9.11 -13.60 -18.54
C THR A 262 9.91 -12.95 -17.42
N ALA A 263 10.82 -13.69 -16.80
CA ALA A 263 11.76 -13.14 -15.83
C ALA A 263 12.73 -12.14 -16.50
N LEU A 264 12.96 -11.01 -15.84
CA LEU A 264 13.87 -9.95 -16.28
C LEU A 264 15.22 -10.05 -15.55
N SER A 265 16.27 -9.49 -16.14
CA SER A 265 17.65 -9.60 -15.66
C SER A 265 18.15 -8.29 -15.03
N LYS A 266 18.45 -8.32 -13.73
CA LYS A 266 19.08 -7.20 -13.00
C LYS A 266 20.42 -6.80 -13.66
N GLY A 267 20.65 -5.50 -13.80
CA GLY A 267 21.81 -4.91 -14.47
C GLY A 267 21.76 -4.96 -16.01
N THR A 268 20.69 -5.50 -16.61
CA THR A 268 20.47 -5.51 -18.06
C THR A 268 19.13 -4.88 -18.41
N ASP A 269 18.04 -5.41 -17.85
CA ASP A 269 16.67 -4.92 -18.09
C ASP A 269 16.27 -3.85 -17.06
N TYR A 270 16.65 -4.03 -15.80
CA TYR A 270 16.36 -3.13 -14.67
C TYR A 270 17.54 -3.03 -13.69
N ASN A 271 17.55 -2.01 -12.84
CA ASN A 271 18.46 -1.89 -11.71
C ASN A 271 17.69 -1.94 -10.38
N VAL A 272 18.39 -2.28 -9.30
CA VAL A 272 17.88 -2.14 -7.92
C VAL A 272 18.78 -1.15 -7.20
N ASN A 273 18.20 -0.09 -6.64
CA ASN A 273 18.92 0.89 -5.83
C ASN A 273 18.53 0.70 -4.36
N LEU A 274 19.50 0.49 -3.46
CA LEU A 274 19.27 0.41 -1.99
C LEU A 274 19.79 1.66 -1.25
N SER A 275 20.03 2.75 -1.97
CA SER A 275 20.65 3.97 -1.44
C SER A 275 20.08 5.16 -2.19
N THR A 276 18.77 5.34 -2.02
CA THR A 276 17.97 6.38 -2.66
C THR A 276 18.21 7.73 -1.96
N SER A 277 17.76 8.83 -2.58
CA SER A 277 17.93 10.19 -2.05
C SER A 277 16.66 10.80 -1.45
N ASP A 278 15.55 10.07 -1.56
CA ASP A 278 14.14 10.45 -1.34
C ASP A 278 13.53 9.77 -0.09
N SER A 279 14.34 9.03 0.66
CA SER A 279 14.00 8.20 1.83
C SER A 279 13.28 6.88 1.56
N ASP A 280 13.13 6.48 0.30
CA ASP A 280 12.76 5.11 -0.06
C ASP A 280 13.79 4.09 0.48
N THR A 281 13.32 2.86 0.71
CA THR A 281 14.20 1.74 1.11
C THR A 281 14.85 1.12 -0.11
N PHE A 282 14.12 1.01 -1.22
CA PHE A 282 14.69 0.64 -2.50
C PHE A 282 13.86 1.11 -3.71
N ASP A 283 14.54 1.24 -4.85
CA ASP A 283 13.90 1.45 -6.15
C ASP A 283 14.13 0.26 -7.08
N ILE A 284 13.14 -0.05 -7.92
CA ILE A 284 13.29 -0.86 -9.14
C ILE A 284 13.26 0.09 -10.35
N VAL A 285 14.43 0.36 -10.93
CA VAL A 285 14.62 1.40 -11.96
C VAL A 285 14.76 0.81 -13.36
N PHE A 286 13.91 1.27 -14.29
CA PHE A 286 14.05 1.07 -15.73
C PHE A 286 14.35 2.43 -16.41
N PRO A 287 15.61 2.75 -16.72
CA PRO A 287 15.98 4.05 -17.32
C PRO A 287 15.35 4.32 -18.69
N ASN A 288 15.08 3.25 -19.44
CA ASN A 288 14.20 3.28 -20.60
C ASN A 288 13.55 1.91 -20.78
N LEU A 289 12.31 1.78 -20.32
CA LEU A 289 11.53 0.55 -20.36
C LEU A 289 11.37 -0.03 -21.79
N LYS A 290 11.42 0.83 -22.82
CA LYS A 290 11.35 0.42 -24.24
C LYS A 290 12.56 -0.41 -24.71
N ASN A 291 13.66 -0.43 -23.95
CA ASN A 291 14.83 -1.25 -24.25
C ASN A 291 14.67 -2.71 -23.78
N VAL A 292 13.70 -3.00 -22.89
CA VAL A 292 13.43 -4.34 -22.37
C VAL A 292 12.65 -5.13 -23.40
N ALA A 293 13.28 -6.15 -24.00
CA ALA A 293 12.73 -6.87 -25.16
C ALA A 293 11.38 -7.59 -24.91
N ALA A 294 11.05 -7.87 -23.64
CA ALA A 294 9.78 -8.48 -23.24
C ALA A 294 8.63 -7.48 -23.08
N VAL A 295 8.89 -6.17 -23.08
CA VAL A 295 7.87 -5.14 -22.82
C VAL A 295 7.21 -4.67 -24.10
N THR A 296 5.88 -4.61 -24.06
CA THR A 296 5.03 -3.93 -25.04
C THR A 296 4.06 -2.99 -24.33
N ALA A 297 3.37 -2.14 -25.09
CA ALA A 297 2.25 -1.35 -24.58
C ALA A 297 1.20 -2.27 -23.89
N GLY A 298 0.72 -1.89 -22.71
CA GLY A 298 -0.21 -2.71 -21.92
C GLY A 298 0.39 -3.97 -21.28
N SER A 299 1.71 -4.15 -21.29
CA SER A 299 2.36 -5.22 -20.51
C SER A 299 2.20 -5.01 -19.01
N THR A 300 2.31 -6.08 -18.23
CA THR A 300 2.35 -6.02 -16.77
C THR A 300 3.76 -6.33 -16.28
N ILE A 301 4.35 -5.43 -15.50
CA ILE A 301 5.57 -5.65 -14.72
C ILE A 301 5.15 -6.12 -13.33
N THR A 302 5.77 -7.18 -12.81
CA THR A 302 5.60 -7.62 -11.43
C THR A 302 6.95 -7.65 -10.70
N VAL A 303 6.91 -7.37 -9.40
CA VAL A 303 8.06 -7.48 -8.49
C VAL A 303 7.62 -8.30 -7.28
N ASP A 304 8.16 -9.51 -7.16
CA ASP A 304 8.03 -10.33 -5.96
C ASP A 304 9.29 -10.13 -5.10
N TYR A 305 9.15 -9.93 -3.79
CA TYR A 305 10.29 -9.86 -2.86
C TYR A 305 9.88 -10.23 -1.43
N THR A 306 10.86 -10.48 -0.56
CA THR A 306 10.65 -10.63 0.88
C THR A 306 11.37 -9.55 1.68
N ALA A 307 10.80 -9.15 2.81
CA ALA A 307 11.50 -8.37 3.82
C ALA A 307 11.35 -9.04 5.20
N LYS A 308 12.45 -9.12 5.94
CA LYS A 308 12.50 -9.75 7.25
C LYS A 308 11.88 -8.85 8.32
N LEU A 309 10.93 -9.37 9.10
CA LEU A 309 10.40 -8.69 10.28
C LEU A 309 11.45 -8.75 11.40
N GLY A 310 11.95 -7.58 11.82
CA GLY A 310 13.05 -7.42 12.76
C GLY A 310 12.59 -7.21 14.20
N SER A 311 13.52 -7.31 15.15
CA SER A 311 13.28 -7.10 16.59
C SER A 311 12.97 -5.65 16.99
N ASN A 312 12.78 -4.77 16.01
CA ASN A 312 12.36 -3.38 16.14
C ASN A 312 11.01 -3.13 15.45
N ALA A 313 10.27 -4.20 15.14
CA ALA A 313 8.89 -4.15 14.70
C ALA A 313 8.00 -3.42 15.72
N VAL A 314 6.99 -2.71 15.20
CA VAL A 314 5.90 -2.15 16.00
C VAL A 314 4.94 -3.27 16.35
N ILE A 315 4.69 -3.44 17.64
CA ILE A 315 3.74 -4.40 18.20
C ILE A 315 2.32 -3.81 18.10
N GLY A 316 1.40 -4.56 17.48
CA GLY A 316 0.01 -4.14 17.25
C GLY A 316 -0.15 -2.74 16.65
N GLY A 317 -1.13 -1.98 17.15
CA GLY A 317 -1.27 -0.55 16.88
C GLY A 317 -1.34 -0.18 15.40
N THR A 318 -0.38 0.63 14.93
CA THR A 318 -0.28 1.04 13.51
C THR A 318 0.33 -0.02 12.61
N GLY A 319 0.90 -1.09 13.19
CA GLY A 319 1.68 -2.10 12.50
C GLY A 319 2.96 -1.52 11.87
N ASN A 320 3.54 -2.33 10.98
CA ASN A 320 4.74 -2.06 10.22
C ASN A 320 4.31 -1.82 8.76
N PRO A 321 4.03 -0.56 8.36
CA PRO A 321 3.60 -0.27 7.00
C PRO A 321 4.71 -0.53 5.98
N ASN A 322 4.28 -0.85 4.77
CA ASN A 322 5.13 -0.99 3.61
C ASN A 322 4.44 -0.25 2.44
N THR A 323 5.01 0.89 2.04
CA THR A 323 4.42 1.83 1.07
C THR A 323 5.15 1.72 -0.26
N ALA A 324 4.45 1.82 -1.39
CA ALA A 324 5.09 1.95 -2.70
C ALA A 324 4.26 2.80 -3.67
N TYR A 325 4.91 3.33 -4.69
CA TYR A 325 4.27 3.97 -5.84
C TYR A 325 5.10 3.77 -7.11
N LEU A 326 4.48 4.03 -8.26
CA LEU A 326 5.16 4.05 -9.55
C LEU A 326 5.38 5.50 -10.00
N GLU A 327 6.63 5.86 -10.31
CA GLU A 327 6.98 7.01 -11.14
C GLU A 327 7.16 6.56 -12.61
N TYR A 328 6.65 7.35 -13.56
CA TYR A 328 6.70 7.03 -14.99
C TYR A 328 6.80 8.29 -15.86
N SER A 329 7.35 8.16 -17.08
CA SER A 329 7.30 9.23 -18.09
C SER A 329 5.85 9.57 -18.43
N ASN A 330 5.38 10.74 -17.99
CA ASN A 330 3.99 11.16 -18.20
C ASN A 330 3.80 12.11 -19.40
N ASN A 331 4.87 12.66 -19.99
CA ASN A 331 4.77 13.56 -21.13
C ASN A 331 5.55 13.04 -22.35
N PRO A 332 4.87 12.65 -23.45
CA PRO A 332 5.56 12.17 -24.66
C PRO A 332 6.32 13.29 -25.38
N ASN A 333 5.96 14.56 -25.10
CA ASN A 333 6.55 15.75 -25.71
C ASN A 333 7.75 16.31 -24.92
N ASP A 334 7.89 15.93 -23.64
CA ASP A 334 9.01 16.30 -22.78
C ASP A 334 9.40 15.13 -21.88
N LEU A 335 10.42 14.39 -22.31
CA LEU A 335 10.89 13.17 -21.66
C LEU A 335 11.58 13.43 -20.31
N SER A 336 11.83 14.69 -19.95
CA SER A 336 12.36 15.07 -18.63
C SER A 336 11.28 15.11 -17.54
N LYS A 337 10.00 15.11 -17.93
CA LYS A 337 8.85 15.11 -17.03
C LYS A 337 8.40 13.69 -16.69
N THR A 338 8.09 13.52 -15.41
CA THR A 338 7.50 12.32 -14.83
C THR A 338 6.16 12.64 -14.16
N GLY A 339 5.35 11.61 -14.01
CA GLY A 339 4.16 11.60 -13.17
C GLY A 339 4.20 10.37 -12.28
N LYS A 340 3.35 10.35 -11.26
CA LYS A 340 3.30 9.23 -10.30
C LYS A 340 1.89 8.70 -10.10
N THR A 341 1.78 7.45 -9.66
CA THR A 341 0.54 6.92 -9.08
C THR A 341 0.39 7.42 -7.64
N PRO A 342 -0.81 7.33 -7.05
CA PRO A 342 -0.97 7.39 -5.60
C PRO A 342 -0.11 6.33 -4.91
N GLU A 343 0.24 6.61 -3.65
CA GLU A 343 0.86 5.62 -2.75
C GLU A 343 -0.10 4.46 -2.48
N ASN A 344 0.43 3.24 -2.49
CA ASN A 344 -0.27 2.04 -2.07
C ASN A 344 0.45 1.40 -0.87
N ILE A 345 -0.31 1.16 0.20
CA ILE A 345 0.22 0.82 1.52
C ILE A 345 -0.37 -0.51 1.95
N VAL A 346 0.49 -1.43 2.37
CA VAL A 346 0.10 -2.65 3.09
C VAL A 346 0.74 -2.65 4.48
N LYS A 347 0.25 -3.48 5.42
CA LYS A 347 0.74 -3.49 6.81
C LYS A 347 1.04 -4.88 7.33
N VAL A 348 2.15 -5.01 8.06
CA VAL A 348 2.51 -6.23 8.80
C VAL A 348 2.32 -6.01 10.29
N TYR A 349 1.59 -6.89 10.95
CA TYR A 349 1.37 -6.88 12.40
C TYR A 349 2.15 -8.01 13.09
N THR A 350 2.29 -7.87 14.40
CA THR A 350 2.90 -8.87 15.30
C THR A 350 2.52 -8.47 16.74
N TYR A 351 2.55 -9.42 17.68
CA TYR A 351 1.93 -9.29 19.02
C TYR A 351 2.88 -9.73 20.15
N ASP A 352 2.71 -9.25 21.37
CA ASP A 352 3.50 -9.70 22.52
C ASP A 352 2.67 -10.62 23.41
N LEU A 353 3.26 -11.75 23.80
CA LEU A 353 2.78 -12.56 24.92
C LEU A 353 3.48 -12.12 26.21
N ILE A 354 2.71 -11.62 27.18
CA ILE A 354 3.18 -11.17 28.48
C ILE A 354 2.64 -12.11 29.56
N ILE A 355 3.55 -12.64 30.37
CA ILE A 355 3.25 -13.67 31.37
C ILE A 355 3.69 -13.19 32.76
N ASP A 356 2.74 -13.03 33.68
CA ASP A 356 3.03 -12.68 35.07
C ASP A 356 3.11 -13.93 35.96
N LYS A 357 4.31 -14.25 36.43
CA LYS A 357 4.57 -15.37 37.35
C LYS A 357 4.20 -14.96 38.77
N ILE A 358 3.15 -15.57 39.32
CA ILE A 358 2.63 -15.23 40.64
C ILE A 358 2.45 -16.45 41.55
N LYS A 359 2.28 -16.19 42.85
CA LYS A 359 1.93 -17.17 43.87
C LYS A 359 0.42 -17.40 43.92
N ALA A 360 -0.01 -18.65 44.02
CA ALA A 360 -1.43 -18.98 44.16
C ALA A 360 -2.08 -18.51 45.48
N SER A 361 -1.29 -18.13 46.49
CA SER A 361 -1.77 -17.76 47.83
C SER A 361 -2.26 -16.31 47.95
N ASP A 362 -1.61 -15.38 47.25
CA ASP A 362 -1.80 -13.93 47.42
C ASP A 362 -1.64 -13.12 46.11
N SER A 363 -1.45 -13.80 44.98
CA SER A 363 -1.14 -13.21 43.66
C SER A 363 0.09 -12.29 43.64
N SER A 364 0.99 -12.37 44.63
CA SER A 364 2.24 -11.62 44.58
C SER A 364 3.25 -12.26 43.63
N ALA A 365 4.12 -11.43 43.06
CA ALA A 365 5.18 -11.84 42.14
C ALA A 365 6.04 -13.00 42.70
N LEU A 366 6.36 -13.96 41.83
CA LEU A 366 7.18 -15.13 42.11
C LEU A 366 8.35 -15.21 41.13
N ALA A 367 9.53 -14.77 41.59
CA ALA A 367 10.75 -14.81 40.81
C ALA A 367 11.42 -16.19 40.81
N GLY A 368 12.35 -16.41 39.87
CA GLY A 368 13.13 -17.65 39.77
C GLY A 368 12.52 -18.72 38.86
N ALA A 369 11.48 -18.38 38.11
CA ALA A 369 10.99 -19.20 37.00
C ALA A 369 11.81 -18.93 35.73
N GLU A 370 11.85 -19.92 34.83
CA GLU A 370 12.32 -19.76 33.45
C GLU A 370 11.30 -20.43 32.52
N PHE A 371 11.02 -19.80 31.39
CA PHE A 371 10.01 -20.27 30.44
C PHE A 371 10.55 -20.46 29.03
N LYS A 372 9.95 -21.43 28.34
CA LYS A 372 10.14 -21.68 26.92
C LYS A 372 8.78 -21.58 26.21
N LEU A 373 8.74 -20.85 25.11
CA LEU A 373 7.59 -20.76 24.21
C LEU A 373 7.87 -21.57 22.95
N GLU A 374 6.93 -22.45 22.60
CA GLU A 374 6.98 -23.28 21.39
C GLU A 374 5.74 -23.00 20.53
N LYS A 375 5.90 -22.99 19.21
CA LYS A 375 4.83 -22.83 18.21
C LYS A 375 4.70 -24.13 17.40
N LYS A 376 3.50 -24.48 16.94
CA LYS A 376 3.20 -25.80 16.33
C LYS A 376 3.34 -25.80 14.81
N VAL A 377 4.54 -25.53 14.31
CA VAL A 377 4.83 -25.42 12.87
C VAL A 377 4.72 -26.78 12.16
N GLY A 378 3.90 -26.88 11.12
CA GLY A 378 3.76 -28.11 10.31
C GLY A 378 3.38 -29.36 11.13
N GLY A 379 2.64 -29.17 12.23
CA GLY A 379 2.24 -30.24 13.16
C GLY A 379 3.30 -30.63 14.20
N SER A 380 4.47 -29.98 14.22
CA SER A 380 5.55 -30.23 15.19
C SER A 380 5.81 -29.01 16.07
N TRP A 381 6.04 -29.23 17.37
CA TRP A 381 6.41 -28.16 18.29
C TRP A 381 7.85 -27.70 18.06
N THR A 382 8.01 -26.44 17.67
CA THR A 382 9.31 -25.77 17.47
C THR A 382 9.49 -24.71 18.54
N THR A 383 10.65 -24.67 19.20
CA THR A 383 10.96 -23.60 20.16
C THR A 383 11.22 -22.30 19.40
N VAL A 384 10.34 -21.31 19.61
CA VAL A 384 10.47 -19.97 19.01
C VAL A 384 11.25 -19.04 19.94
N GLN A 385 10.99 -19.10 21.26
CA GLN A 385 11.59 -18.18 22.22
C GLN A 385 11.86 -18.83 23.60
N THR A 386 12.84 -18.30 24.33
CA THR A 386 13.16 -18.68 25.72
C THR A 386 13.37 -17.44 26.57
N ALA A 387 12.70 -17.35 27.72
CA ALA A 387 12.75 -16.20 28.61
C ALA A 387 13.25 -16.61 30.01
N VAL A 388 14.41 -16.07 30.39
CA VAL A 388 15.08 -16.33 31.67
C VAL A 388 15.11 -15.05 32.50
N LYS A 389 14.49 -15.04 33.68
CA LYS A 389 14.47 -13.87 34.59
C LYS A 389 14.93 -14.22 35.99
N ILE A 390 16.25 -14.21 36.15
CA ILE A 390 16.94 -14.34 37.43
C ILE A 390 17.03 -12.94 38.08
N ASN A 391 16.87 -12.87 39.42
CA ASN A 391 16.94 -11.65 40.25
C ASN A 391 15.68 -10.76 40.32
N GLY A 392 14.51 -11.34 40.62
CA GLY A 392 13.39 -10.60 41.21
C GLY A 392 12.35 -10.03 40.24
N ASN A 393 12.57 -10.10 38.92
CA ASN A 393 11.51 -9.90 37.95
C ASN A 393 10.68 -11.19 37.80
N ALA A 394 9.37 -11.04 37.64
CA ALA A 394 8.41 -12.14 37.51
C ALA A 394 7.49 -12.00 36.29
N THR A 395 7.52 -10.88 35.58
CA THR A 395 6.84 -10.67 34.29
C THR A 395 7.76 -11.14 33.17
N PHE A 396 7.31 -11.99 32.27
CA PHE A 396 8.05 -12.48 31.10
C PHE A 396 7.39 -11.92 29.83
N THR A 397 8.17 -11.54 28.84
CA THR A 397 7.67 -11.09 27.54
C THR A 397 8.26 -12.03 26.49
N PHE A 398 7.43 -12.44 25.55
CA PHE A 398 7.83 -13.09 24.31
C PHE A 398 7.40 -12.15 23.19
N ASP A 399 8.37 -11.48 22.59
CA ASP A 399 8.15 -10.33 21.72
C ASP A 399 7.81 -10.80 20.30
N GLY A 400 6.77 -10.23 19.69
CA GLY A 400 6.42 -10.46 18.28
C GLY A 400 6.12 -11.91 17.88
N ILE A 401 4.96 -12.39 18.32
CA ILE A 401 4.27 -13.60 17.86
C ILE A 401 3.08 -13.23 16.94
N ASP A 402 2.69 -14.14 16.05
CA ASP A 402 1.50 -14.05 15.21
C ASP A 402 0.32 -14.93 15.71
N ASP A 403 -0.70 -15.09 14.87
CA ASP A 403 -1.78 -16.06 15.06
C ASP A 403 -1.32 -17.52 14.87
N GLY A 404 -1.78 -18.44 15.73
CA GLY A 404 -1.24 -19.80 15.72
C GLY A 404 -1.47 -20.60 17.00
N LEU A 405 -0.85 -21.78 17.08
CA LEU A 405 -0.99 -22.68 18.22
C LEU A 405 0.33 -22.80 18.98
N TYR A 406 0.30 -22.36 20.24
CA TYR A 406 1.45 -22.17 21.11
C TYR A 406 1.44 -23.08 22.33
N LYS A 407 2.63 -23.36 22.88
CA LYS A 407 2.85 -24.12 24.12
C LYS A 407 3.88 -23.42 25.00
N LEU A 408 3.45 -22.97 26.16
CA LEU A 408 4.30 -22.38 27.20
C LEU A 408 4.71 -23.47 28.20
N THR A 409 6.02 -23.62 28.43
CA THR A 409 6.58 -24.59 29.39
C THR A 409 7.38 -23.88 30.47
N GLU A 410 7.07 -24.11 31.75
CA GLU A 410 7.93 -23.73 32.88
C GLU A 410 9.13 -24.69 32.93
N THR A 411 10.30 -24.22 32.50
CA THR A 411 11.53 -25.03 32.39
C THR A 411 12.33 -25.08 33.68
N THR A 412 12.23 -24.04 34.52
CA THR A 412 12.81 -23.98 35.86
C THR A 412 11.71 -23.58 36.84
N ILE A 413 11.46 -24.43 37.82
CA ILE A 413 10.42 -24.26 38.84
C ILE A 413 11.00 -23.41 39.99
N PRO A 414 10.31 -22.35 40.46
CA PRO A 414 10.73 -21.57 41.62
C PRO A 414 10.92 -22.43 42.89
N ASP A 415 12.00 -22.17 43.62
CA ASP A 415 12.40 -23.00 44.76
C ASP A 415 11.32 -22.99 45.87
N GLY A 416 10.95 -24.19 46.34
CA GLY A 416 9.84 -24.38 47.30
C GLY A 416 8.42 -24.37 46.69
N TYR A 417 8.25 -24.33 45.37
CA TYR A 417 6.95 -24.40 44.70
C TYR A 417 6.78 -25.71 43.91
N ASN A 418 5.53 -26.09 43.65
CA ASN A 418 5.18 -27.11 42.68
C ASN A 418 5.30 -26.51 41.26
N GLY A 419 5.79 -27.30 40.31
CA GLY A 419 5.75 -26.93 38.89
C GLY A 419 4.34 -27.03 38.30
N ILE A 420 4.17 -26.46 37.11
CA ILE A 420 2.95 -26.56 36.31
C ILE A 420 3.15 -27.46 35.10
N ASP A 421 2.07 -28.11 34.66
CA ASP A 421 2.04 -28.79 33.35
C ASP A 421 2.12 -27.75 32.22
N PRO A 422 2.67 -28.09 31.03
CA PRO A 422 2.73 -27.18 29.89
C PRO A 422 1.36 -26.67 29.46
N ILE A 423 1.27 -25.39 29.14
CA ILE A 423 0.02 -24.72 28.79
C ILE A 423 -0.03 -24.52 27.28
N CYS A 424 -0.95 -25.21 26.61
CA CYS A 424 -1.24 -24.99 25.20
C CYS A 424 -2.33 -23.94 25.03
N PHE A 425 -2.20 -23.06 24.04
CA PHE A 425 -3.20 -22.04 23.73
C PHE A 425 -3.15 -21.64 22.25
N LYS A 426 -4.32 -21.34 21.67
CA LYS A 426 -4.44 -20.76 20.33
C LYS A 426 -4.50 -19.23 20.43
N VAL A 427 -3.69 -18.54 19.64
CA VAL A 427 -3.81 -17.11 19.32
C VAL A 427 -4.61 -16.97 18.03
N GLU A 428 -5.54 -16.01 18.00
CA GLU A 428 -6.33 -15.65 16.83
C GLU A 428 -6.35 -14.13 16.70
N ALA A 429 -6.00 -13.64 15.51
CA ALA A 429 -6.01 -12.23 15.16
C ALA A 429 -6.93 -11.95 13.96
N ALA A 430 -7.30 -10.69 13.78
CA ALA A 430 -7.88 -10.20 12.52
C ALA A 430 -7.49 -8.73 12.34
N HIS A 431 -7.01 -8.37 11.17
CA HIS A 431 -6.46 -7.06 10.85
C HIS A 431 -6.85 -6.60 9.43
N ASP A 432 -6.70 -5.31 9.18
CA ASP A 432 -6.85 -4.68 7.86
C ASP A 432 -5.78 -3.58 7.66
N GLU A 433 -5.86 -2.83 6.56
CA GLU A 433 -5.00 -1.67 6.32
C GLU A 433 -5.19 -0.53 7.34
N ASN A 434 -6.20 -0.58 8.21
CA ASN A 434 -6.49 0.44 9.22
C ASN A 434 -5.93 0.08 10.60
N GLY A 435 -5.99 -1.19 11.02
CA GLY A 435 -5.46 -1.65 12.30
C GLY A 435 -5.74 -3.13 12.62
N VAL A 436 -5.41 -3.53 13.85
CA VAL A 436 -5.82 -4.82 14.42
C VAL A 436 -7.26 -4.70 14.93
N THR A 437 -8.19 -5.42 14.29
CA THR A 437 -9.63 -5.36 14.59
C THR A 437 -10.03 -6.31 15.73
N SER A 438 -9.36 -7.45 15.87
CA SER A 438 -9.47 -8.35 17.02
C SER A 438 -8.15 -9.07 17.29
N LEU A 439 -7.92 -9.39 18.56
CA LEU A 439 -6.82 -10.21 19.05
C LEU A 439 -7.34 -11.00 20.25
N SER A 440 -7.11 -12.31 20.26
CA SER A 440 -7.57 -13.18 21.35
C SER A 440 -6.65 -14.38 21.53
N ALA A 441 -6.58 -14.89 22.76
CA ALA A 441 -5.92 -16.14 23.09
C ALA A 441 -6.84 -17.03 23.93
N THR A 442 -6.86 -18.33 23.64
CA THR A 442 -7.70 -19.33 24.32
C THR A 442 -6.91 -20.57 24.67
N GLN A 443 -7.05 -21.08 25.91
CA GLN A 443 -6.36 -22.31 26.30
C GLN A 443 -6.95 -23.53 25.57
N THR A 444 -6.06 -24.40 25.10
CA THR A 444 -6.37 -25.62 24.35
C THR A 444 -5.71 -26.85 24.98
N GLU A 445 -6.13 -28.04 24.56
CA GLU A 445 -5.36 -29.27 24.71
C GLU A 445 -4.18 -29.27 23.69
N GLU A 446 -3.18 -30.15 23.84
CA GLU A 446 -1.99 -30.17 22.96
C GLU A 446 -2.29 -30.47 21.48
N ASP A 447 -3.42 -31.12 21.18
CA ASP A 447 -3.88 -31.33 19.81
C ASP A 447 -4.51 -30.07 19.18
N GLY A 448 -4.83 -29.04 19.98
CA GLY A 448 -5.52 -27.82 19.58
C GLY A 448 -7.03 -27.82 19.88
N SER A 449 -7.57 -28.90 20.45
CA SER A 449 -8.98 -28.97 20.84
C SER A 449 -9.29 -28.13 22.09
N ALA A 450 -10.57 -27.87 22.32
CA ALA A 450 -11.03 -27.02 23.44
C ALA A 450 -10.66 -27.64 24.79
N PHE A 451 -9.98 -26.86 25.64
CA PHE A 451 -9.51 -27.31 26.95
C PHE A 451 -10.66 -27.80 27.83
N SER A 452 -10.50 -29.00 28.41
CA SER A 452 -11.54 -29.71 29.16
C SER A 452 -11.68 -29.28 30.62
N GLY A 453 -10.71 -28.53 31.15
CA GLY A 453 -10.66 -28.05 32.53
C GLY A 453 -11.16 -26.61 32.74
N THR A 454 -10.80 -26.01 33.88
CA THR A 454 -10.95 -24.56 34.09
C THR A 454 -9.83 -23.84 33.36
N ALA A 455 -10.15 -23.23 32.22
CA ALA A 455 -9.17 -22.55 31.37
C ALA A 455 -8.50 -21.34 32.06
N LEU A 456 -7.23 -21.13 31.72
CA LEU A 456 -6.49 -19.89 31.96
C LEU A 456 -7.19 -18.72 31.25
N SER A 457 -7.25 -17.58 31.93
CA SER A 457 -7.77 -16.34 31.35
C SER A 457 -6.63 -15.55 30.73
N PHE A 458 -6.82 -15.13 29.47
CA PHE A 458 -5.96 -14.18 28.78
C PHE A 458 -6.65 -12.82 28.71
N ALA A 459 -5.94 -11.73 29.00
CA ALA A 459 -6.38 -10.37 28.74
C ALA A 459 -5.71 -9.89 27.45
N CYS A 460 -6.50 -9.61 26.41
CA CYS A 460 -5.98 -9.27 25.08
C CYS A 460 -6.32 -7.82 24.73
N SER A 461 -5.35 -7.11 24.14
CA SER A 461 -5.48 -5.69 23.76
C SER A 461 -5.07 -5.51 22.29
N PRO A 462 -6.03 -5.53 21.33
CA PRO A 462 -5.73 -5.44 19.90
C PRO A 462 -4.90 -4.20 19.53
N ASN A 463 -5.24 -3.04 20.11
CA ASN A 463 -4.52 -1.79 19.83
C ASN A 463 -3.12 -1.73 20.45
N ALA A 464 -2.86 -2.42 21.56
CA ALA A 464 -1.50 -2.54 22.12
C ALA A 464 -0.72 -3.73 21.52
N GLY A 465 -1.41 -4.65 20.84
CA GLY A 465 -0.87 -5.91 20.39
C GLY A 465 -0.47 -6.85 21.53
N THR A 466 -1.04 -6.73 22.73
CA THR A 466 -0.63 -7.55 23.90
C THR A 466 -1.64 -8.66 24.23
N ILE A 467 -1.10 -9.79 24.66
CA ILE A 467 -1.81 -10.95 25.21
C ILE A 467 -1.21 -11.23 26.59
N GLU A 468 -1.99 -11.03 27.66
CA GLU A 468 -1.49 -11.02 29.04
C GLU A 468 -2.10 -12.17 29.86
N ALA A 469 -1.31 -12.92 30.64
CA ALA A 469 -1.82 -13.98 31.51
C ALA A 469 -1.04 -14.22 32.82
N ASP A 470 -1.79 -14.52 33.89
CA ASP A 470 -1.30 -14.88 35.22
C ASP A 470 -0.91 -16.37 35.32
N ILE A 471 0.37 -16.69 35.52
CA ILE A 471 0.84 -18.06 35.72
C ILE A 471 1.11 -18.33 37.21
N LYS A 472 0.25 -19.15 37.81
CA LYS A 472 0.17 -19.40 39.26
C LYS A 472 0.84 -20.71 39.67
N ASN A 473 1.85 -20.64 40.55
CA ASN A 473 2.36 -21.86 41.22
C ASN A 473 1.86 -21.93 42.66
N GLN A 474 1.56 -23.15 43.10
CA GLN A 474 1.24 -23.47 44.49
C GLN A 474 2.53 -23.76 45.26
N ALA A 475 2.62 -23.30 46.50
CA ALA A 475 3.74 -23.64 47.37
C ALA A 475 3.76 -25.16 47.66
N GLY A 476 4.97 -25.71 47.82
CA GLY A 476 5.16 -27.08 48.29
C GLY A 476 4.59 -27.28 49.70
N SER A 477 4.20 -28.50 50.03
CA SER A 477 3.66 -28.82 51.36
C SER A 477 4.76 -29.16 52.35
N GLU A 478 4.79 -28.50 53.51
CA GLU A 478 5.54 -29.00 54.67
C GLU A 478 4.87 -30.27 55.21
N LEU A 479 5.54 -31.41 55.10
CA LEU A 479 5.03 -32.68 55.62
C LEU A 479 5.22 -32.74 57.16
N PRO A 480 4.20 -33.18 57.92
CA PRO A 480 4.28 -33.24 59.37
C PRO A 480 5.31 -34.27 59.85
N SER A 481 6.45 -33.79 60.38
CA SER A 481 7.49 -34.61 60.99
C SER A 481 7.05 -35.14 62.37
N THR A 482 6.79 -36.44 62.47
CA THR A 482 6.48 -37.13 63.74
C THR A 482 7.75 -37.48 64.53
N GLY A 483 8.48 -36.47 65.01
CA GLY A 483 9.54 -36.71 66.01
C GLY A 483 10.55 -35.58 66.22
N SER A 484 10.27 -34.65 67.15
CA SER A 484 11.31 -33.81 67.79
C SER A 484 10.86 -32.94 68.98
N ILE A 485 9.55 -32.68 69.18
CA ILE A 485 9.07 -31.81 70.29
C ILE A 485 8.19 -32.51 71.35
N GLY A 486 7.45 -33.56 71.00
CA GLY A 486 6.48 -34.20 71.92
C GLY A 486 7.06 -35.06 73.05
N THR A 487 8.30 -35.55 72.94
CA THR A 487 8.89 -36.51 73.88
C THR A 487 9.79 -35.89 74.95
N THR A 488 10.27 -34.66 74.74
CA THR A 488 11.16 -33.93 75.66
C THR A 488 10.63 -33.82 77.11
N PRO A 489 9.37 -33.46 77.38
CA PRO A 489 8.87 -33.40 78.77
C PRO A 489 8.82 -34.78 79.44
N PHE A 490 8.65 -35.87 78.69
CA PHE A 490 8.62 -37.23 79.24
C PHE A 490 10.01 -37.72 79.68
N TYR A 491 11.07 -37.37 78.95
CA TYR A 491 12.44 -37.69 79.38
C TYR A 491 12.85 -36.89 80.63
N VAL A 492 12.47 -35.60 80.71
CA VAL A 492 12.74 -34.77 81.89
C VAL A 492 11.96 -35.26 83.12
N GLY A 493 10.66 -35.54 82.97
CA GLY A 493 9.84 -36.09 84.05
C GLY A 493 10.27 -37.49 84.50
N GLY A 494 10.59 -38.37 83.55
CA GLY A 494 11.09 -39.72 83.82
C GLY A 494 12.43 -39.73 84.54
N GLY A 495 13.37 -38.86 84.12
CA GLY A 495 14.67 -38.71 84.78
C GLY A 495 14.55 -38.26 86.24
N ILE A 496 13.64 -37.33 86.54
CA ILE A 496 13.37 -36.86 87.91
C ILE A 496 12.80 -38.00 88.78
N LEU A 497 11.87 -38.80 88.25
CA LEU A 497 11.29 -39.94 88.98
C LEU A 497 12.31 -41.04 89.27
N VAL A 498 13.19 -41.37 88.32
CA VAL A 498 14.26 -42.35 88.51
C VAL A 498 15.30 -41.85 89.52
N ALA A 499 15.67 -40.58 89.48
CA ALA A 499 16.55 -39.97 90.47
C ALA A 499 15.95 -40.00 91.89
N ALA A 500 14.66 -39.66 92.03
CA ALA A 500 13.95 -39.73 93.31
C ALA A 500 13.89 -41.15 93.88
N ALA A 501 13.62 -42.15 93.02
CA ALA A 501 13.65 -43.57 93.42
C ALA A 501 15.05 -44.02 93.85
N GLY A 502 16.11 -43.59 93.15
CA GLY A 502 17.50 -43.87 93.52
C GLY A 502 17.88 -43.30 94.89
N VAL A 503 17.51 -42.04 95.16
CA VAL A 503 17.73 -41.40 96.47
C VAL A 503 16.94 -42.13 97.57
N TYR A 504 15.68 -42.48 97.34
CA TYR A 504 14.86 -43.23 98.30
C TYR A 504 15.46 -44.59 98.67
N ILE A 505 16.00 -45.33 97.69
CA ILE A 505 16.67 -46.62 97.92
C ILE A 505 17.95 -46.44 98.76
N ILE A 506 18.75 -45.40 98.48
CA ILE A 506 19.97 -45.09 99.24
C ILE A 506 19.64 -44.72 100.70
N VAL A 507 18.63 -43.88 100.93
CA VAL A 507 18.18 -43.50 102.28
C VAL A 507 17.68 -44.73 103.04
N ARG A 508 16.82 -45.56 102.42
CA ARG A 508 16.28 -46.78 103.05
C ARG A 508 17.39 -47.81 103.37
N LYS A 509 18.44 -47.88 102.55
CA LYS A 509 19.60 -48.76 102.80
C LYS A 509 20.49 -48.24 103.94
N ARG A 510 20.61 -46.92 104.14
CA ARG A 510 21.28 -46.35 105.32
C ARG A 510 20.49 -46.56 106.62
N MET A 511 19.17 -46.38 106.59
CA MET A 511 18.34 -46.59 107.80
C MET A 511 18.45 -48.04 108.32
N LYS A 512 18.37 -49.04 107.44
CA LYS A 512 18.54 -50.45 107.82
C LYS A 512 19.92 -50.83 108.37
N ASN A 513 20.96 -50.01 108.14
CA ASN A 513 22.28 -50.27 108.69
C ASN A 513 22.46 -49.65 110.10
N ASN A 514 21.59 -48.73 110.51
CA ASN A 514 21.65 -48.11 111.84
C ASN A 514 20.82 -48.86 112.91
N ASP A 515 19.89 -49.73 112.50
CA ASP A 515 19.07 -50.55 113.41
C ASP A 515 19.79 -51.84 113.90
N ASN A 516 21.09 -51.99 113.62
CA ASN A 516 21.90 -53.15 113.99
C ASN A 516 23.04 -52.82 114.98
N GLU A 517 23.01 -51.67 115.65
CA GLU A 517 24.01 -51.31 116.67
C GLU A 517 23.43 -50.55 117.89
N LYS A 518 22.39 -51.14 118.52
CA LYS A 518 22.19 -51.14 119.99
C LYS A 518 21.07 -52.06 120.47
#